data_AF-A0A257A075-F1
#
_entry.id   AF-A0A257A075-F1
#
_cell.length_a   1.000
_cell.length_b   1.000
_cell.length_c   1.000
_cell.angle_alpha   90.00
_cell.angle_beta   90.00
_cell.angle_gamma   90.00
#
_symmetry.space_group_name_H-M   'P 1'
#
loop_
_entity.id
_entity.type
_entity.pdbx_description
1 polymer ?
#
loop_
_entity_poly.entity_id
_entity_poly.type
_entity_poly.pdbx_seq_one_letter_code
_entity_poly.pdbx_strand_id
1 'polypeptide(L)'
;MGLCYRPPKPAPPSYTQPNVPLLLFSPSLIISTVGTLIYIYYLWHGFDLIAKVIPETSMGKIGSILMISSLFIYPFFLPILGMLSNPPENIAFISIYISIMGILGVIALVGIILVVIALFKIGEHYNSTIIKVGAILFIFLGFIGAILLYIGFKDLEDKPFEKKSVILPPKPPW
;
A
#
# COMPACT_ATOMS: atom_id res chain seq x y z
N MET A 1 3.37 -24.06 -75.78
CA MET A 1 4.04 -23.51 -74.59
C MET A 1 3.22 -23.86 -73.37
N GLY A 2 3.60 -24.92 -72.64
CA GLY A 2 2.90 -25.34 -71.43
C GLY A 2 3.39 -24.53 -70.23
N LEU A 3 2.50 -23.75 -69.61
CA LEU A 3 2.80 -23.03 -68.38
C LEU A 3 3.01 -24.04 -67.25
N CYS A 4 4.24 -24.14 -66.75
CA CYS A 4 4.57 -24.94 -65.58
C CYS A 4 3.87 -24.34 -64.35
N TYR A 5 2.85 -25.04 -63.86
CA TYR A 5 2.19 -24.71 -62.59
C TYR A 5 3.18 -24.97 -61.44
N ARG A 6 3.66 -23.91 -60.80
CA ARG A 6 4.43 -24.01 -59.54
C ARG A 6 3.43 -24.00 -58.39
N PRO A 7 3.37 -25.05 -57.56
CA PRO A 7 2.50 -25.04 -56.39
C PRO A 7 2.94 -23.93 -55.41
N PRO A 8 1.99 -23.29 -54.70
CA PRO A 8 2.30 -22.25 -53.74
C PRO A 8 3.19 -22.82 -52.62
N LYS A 9 4.21 -22.05 -52.26
CA LYS A 9 5.15 -22.41 -51.20
C LYS A 9 4.37 -22.52 -49.88
N PRO A 10 4.55 -23.59 -49.07
CA PRO A 10 3.85 -23.73 -47.80
C PRO A 10 4.14 -22.51 -46.91
N ALA A 11 3.09 -21.99 -46.27
CA ALA A 11 3.22 -20.88 -45.34
C ALA A 11 4.22 -21.25 -44.23
N PRO A 12 5.06 -20.30 -43.77
CA PRO A 12 5.95 -20.55 -42.65
C PRO A 12 5.11 -20.94 -41.42
N PRO A 13 5.64 -21.82 -40.55
CA PRO A 13 4.95 -22.21 -39.35
C PRO A 13 4.64 -20.96 -38.52
N SER A 14 3.37 -20.77 -38.16
CA SER A 14 2.97 -19.77 -37.19
C SER A 14 3.66 -20.09 -35.87
N TYR A 15 4.64 -19.26 -35.48
CA TYR A 15 5.20 -19.31 -34.14
C TYR A 15 4.08 -18.91 -33.18
N THR A 16 3.42 -19.89 -32.58
CA THR A 16 2.59 -19.67 -31.41
C THR A 16 3.47 -19.00 -30.37
N GLN A 17 3.21 -17.71 -30.11
CA GLN A 17 3.87 -17.01 -29.02
C GLN A 17 3.72 -17.88 -27.76
N PRO A 18 4.82 -18.14 -27.03
CA PRO A 18 4.73 -18.90 -25.80
C PRO A 18 3.74 -18.18 -24.89
N ASN A 19 2.72 -18.91 -24.47
CA ASN A 19 1.70 -18.47 -23.54
C ASN A 19 2.36 -17.61 -22.44
N VAL A 20 1.91 -16.37 -22.32
CA VAL A 20 2.39 -15.36 -21.36
C VAL A 20 1.82 -15.53 -19.92
N PRO A 21 1.03 -16.56 -19.49
CA PRO A 21 0.37 -16.51 -18.19
C PRO A 21 1.30 -16.85 -17.00
N LEU A 22 2.59 -17.15 -17.21
CA LEU A 22 3.51 -17.52 -16.12
C LEU A 22 4.12 -16.34 -15.35
N LEU A 23 3.98 -15.10 -15.83
CA LEU A 23 4.56 -13.93 -15.16
C LEU A 23 3.77 -13.51 -13.89
N LEU A 24 2.52 -13.98 -13.76
CA LEU A 24 1.64 -13.75 -12.60
C LEU A 24 2.03 -14.52 -11.33
N PHE A 25 2.88 -15.55 -11.45
CA PHE A 25 3.30 -16.41 -10.33
C PHE A 25 4.81 -16.36 -10.08
N SER A 26 5.43 -15.20 -10.29
CA SER A 26 6.81 -15.02 -9.84
C SER A 26 6.84 -15.02 -8.29
N PRO A 27 7.78 -15.76 -7.66
CA PRO A 27 7.91 -15.77 -6.20
C PRO A 27 8.04 -14.36 -5.59
N SER A 28 8.61 -13.41 -6.34
CA SER A 28 8.71 -12.00 -5.94
C SER A 28 7.35 -11.33 -5.74
N LEU A 29 6.36 -11.57 -6.62
CA LEU A 29 5.01 -11.01 -6.46
C LEU A 29 4.30 -11.58 -5.22
N ILE A 30 4.47 -12.88 -4.96
CA ILE A 30 3.89 -13.54 -3.79
C ILE A 30 4.50 -12.95 -2.51
N ILE A 31 5.83 -12.87 -2.43
CA ILE A 31 6.53 -12.31 -1.28
C ILE A 31 6.15 -10.84 -1.08
N SER A 32 6.09 -10.04 -2.15
CA SER A 32 5.70 -8.64 -2.07
C SER A 32 4.26 -8.50 -1.55
N THR A 33 3.33 -9.29 -2.06
CA THR A 33 1.91 -9.23 -1.67
C THR A 33 1.76 -9.62 -0.19
N VAL A 34 2.36 -10.74 0.22
CA VAL A 34 2.33 -11.18 1.62
C VAL A 34 2.97 -10.15 2.54
N GLY A 35 4.12 -9.60 2.16
CA GLY A 35 4.81 -8.54 2.90
C GLY A 35 3.95 -7.29 3.07
N THR A 36 3.29 -6.83 2.01
CA THR A 36 2.37 -5.68 2.06
C THR A 36 1.17 -5.96 2.96
N LEU A 37 0.58 -7.15 2.89
CA LEU A 37 -0.55 -7.53 3.75
C LEU A 37 -0.15 -7.52 5.23
N ILE A 38 0.99 -8.12 5.56
CA ILE A 38 1.53 -8.12 6.92
C ILE A 38 1.78 -6.68 7.39
N TYR A 39 2.42 -5.86 6.56
CA TYR A 39 2.68 -4.46 6.87
C TYR A 39 1.40 -3.67 7.20
N ILE A 40 0.37 -3.77 6.36
CA ILE A 40 -0.87 -3.01 6.59
C ILE A 40 -1.64 -3.57 7.79
N TYR A 41 -1.60 -4.88 8.02
CA TYR A 41 -2.19 -5.49 9.23
C TYR A 41 -1.56 -4.91 10.50
N TYR A 42 -0.24 -4.83 10.58
CA TYR A 42 0.45 -4.22 11.73
C TYR A 42 0.14 -2.73 11.88
N LEU A 43 0.06 -1.97 10.78
CA LEU A 43 -0.39 -0.57 10.84
C LEU A 43 -1.80 -0.46 11.41
N TRP A 44 -2.75 -1.24 10.88
CA TRP A 44 -4.13 -1.22 11.31
C TRP A 44 -4.26 -1.55 12.80
N HIS A 45 -3.60 -2.61 13.26
CA HIS A 45 -3.59 -3.01 14.66
C HIS A 45 -2.88 -1.98 15.55
N GLY A 46 -1.75 -1.43 15.10
CA GLY A 46 -1.01 -0.38 15.81
C GLY A 46 -1.84 0.87 16.02
N PHE A 47 -2.55 1.34 14.99
CA PHE A 47 -3.46 2.48 15.14
C PHE A 47 -4.66 2.17 16.03
N ASP A 48 -5.18 0.95 16.05
CA ASP A 48 -6.25 0.55 16.95
C ASP A 48 -5.83 0.62 18.43
N LEU A 49 -4.59 0.22 18.73
CA LEU A 49 -4.01 0.34 20.07
C LEU A 49 -3.78 1.80 20.45
N ILE A 50 -3.18 2.59 19.56
CA ILE A 50 -2.87 4.00 19.83
C ILE A 50 -4.14 4.84 19.93
N ALA A 51 -5.20 4.51 19.18
CA ALA A 51 -6.48 5.21 19.23
C ALA A 51 -7.15 5.15 20.61
N LYS A 52 -6.79 4.18 21.46
CA LYS A 52 -7.25 4.11 22.86
C LYS A 52 -6.65 5.22 23.73
N VAL A 53 -5.49 5.75 23.34
CA VAL A 53 -4.78 6.83 24.05
C VAL A 53 -4.98 8.17 23.34
N ILE A 54 -4.96 8.17 22.01
CA ILE A 54 -5.11 9.37 21.18
C ILE A 54 -6.27 9.13 20.19
N PRO A 55 -7.52 9.46 20.55
CA PRO A 55 -8.71 9.12 19.73
C PRO A 55 -8.65 9.65 18.29
N GLU A 56 -7.94 10.75 18.10
CA GLU A 56 -7.74 11.39 16.79
C GLU A 56 -6.91 10.56 15.80
N THR A 57 -6.19 9.52 16.25
CA THR A 57 -5.43 8.62 15.38
C THR A 57 -6.27 7.52 14.76
N SER A 58 -7.56 7.44 15.11
CA SER A 58 -8.54 6.51 14.48
C SER A 58 -8.64 6.68 12.97
N MET A 59 -8.30 7.86 12.43
CA MET A 59 -8.18 8.10 10.99
C MET A 59 -7.11 7.21 10.33
N GLY A 60 -6.02 6.89 11.03
CA GLY A 60 -4.97 5.99 10.53
C GLY A 60 -5.45 4.55 10.37
N LYS A 61 -6.40 4.12 11.22
CA LYS A 61 -7.09 2.83 11.09
C LYS A 61 -7.91 2.79 9.80
N ILE A 62 -8.69 3.84 9.53
CA ILE A 62 -9.48 3.98 8.31
C ILE A 62 -8.56 4.00 7.08
N GLY A 63 -7.45 4.76 7.15
CA GLY A 63 -6.44 4.81 6.10
C GLY A 63 -5.82 3.45 5.79
N SER A 64 -5.50 2.67 6.82
CA SER A 64 -4.98 1.30 6.67
C SER A 64 -6.00 0.36 6.01
N ILE A 65 -7.28 0.49 6.35
CA ILE A 65 -8.36 -0.30 5.72
C ILE A 65 -8.51 0.07 4.22
N LEU A 66 -8.44 1.35 3.88
CA LEU A 66 -8.46 1.84 2.49
C LEU A 66 -7.28 1.29 1.68
N MET A 67 -6.10 1.18 2.29
CA MET A 67 -4.93 0.56 1.65
C MET A 67 -5.16 -0.94 1.40
N ILE A 68 -5.70 -1.68 2.37
CA ILE A 68 -6.03 -3.11 2.21
C ILE A 68 -7.06 -3.31 1.09
N SER A 69 -8.15 -2.54 1.10
CA SER A 69 -9.21 -2.68 0.10
C SER A 69 -8.70 -2.41 -1.31
N SER A 70 -7.84 -1.40 -1.49
CA SER A 70 -7.21 -1.12 -2.78
C SER A 70 -6.34 -2.28 -3.30
N LEU A 71 -5.65 -2.99 -2.40
CA LEU A 71 -4.75 -4.09 -2.74
C LEU A 71 -5.51 -5.38 -3.11
N PHE A 72 -6.61 -5.68 -2.40
CA PHE A 72 -7.39 -6.91 -2.60
C PHE A 72 -8.24 -6.91 -3.87
N ILE A 73 -8.69 -5.73 -4.33
CA ILE A 73 -9.50 -5.64 -5.56
C ILE A 73 -8.68 -6.07 -6.79
N TYR A 74 -7.37 -5.83 -6.77
CA TYR A 74 -6.47 -6.08 -7.90
C TYR A 74 -6.39 -7.54 -8.37
N PRO A 75 -6.01 -8.53 -7.53
CA PRO A 75 -5.88 -9.93 -7.95
C PRO A 75 -7.23 -10.57 -8.30
N PHE A 76 -8.34 -10.05 -7.75
CA PHE A 76 -9.69 -10.55 -8.07
C PHE A 76 -10.19 -10.08 -9.44
N PHE A 77 -9.83 -8.86 -9.88
CA PHE A 77 -10.26 -8.34 -11.18
C PHE A 77 -9.44 -8.90 -12.35
N LEU A 78 -8.16 -9.24 -12.14
CA LEU A 78 -7.27 -9.79 -13.17
C LEU A 78 -7.83 -11.02 -13.93
N PRO A 79 -8.31 -12.09 -13.27
CA PRO A 79 -8.83 -13.27 -13.98
C PRO A 79 -10.13 -12.97 -14.74
N ILE A 80 -11.01 -12.12 -14.20
CA ILE A 80 -12.23 -11.68 -14.87
C ILE A 80 -11.89 -10.90 -16.14
N LEU A 81 -10.90 -10.01 -16.06
CA LEU A 81 -10.41 -9.23 -17.21
C LEU A 81 -9.76 -10.11 -18.27
N GLY A 82 -9.00 -11.13 -17.89
CA GLY A 82 -8.36 -12.07 -18.82
C GLY A 82 -9.35 -12.98 -19.54
N MET A 83 -10.49 -13.29 -18.94
CA MET A 83 -11.56 -14.06 -19.60
C MET A 83 -12.34 -13.21 -20.62
N LEU A 84 -12.48 -11.91 -20.39
CA LEU A 84 -13.30 -11.01 -21.19
C LEU A 84 -12.53 -10.42 -22.39
N SER A 85 -11.20 -10.48 -22.40
CA SER A 85 -10.30 -9.86 -23.39
C SER A 85 -10.04 -10.68 -24.65
N ASN A 86 -10.90 -11.64 -25.03
CA ASN A 86 -10.76 -12.36 -26.30
C ASN A 86 -11.65 -11.70 -27.39
N PRO A 87 -11.09 -11.11 -28.46
CA PRO A 87 -9.67 -11.06 -28.84
C PRO A 87 -8.84 -9.95 -28.14
N PRO A 88 -7.53 -10.17 -27.94
CA PRO A 88 -6.62 -9.38 -27.08
C PRO A 88 -6.29 -7.96 -27.57
N GLU A 89 -6.84 -7.55 -28.70
CA GLU A 89 -6.54 -6.28 -29.38
C GLU A 89 -7.49 -5.15 -28.99
N ASN A 90 -8.41 -5.42 -28.06
CA ASN A 90 -9.49 -4.51 -27.79
C ASN A 90 -9.03 -3.37 -26.86
N ILE A 91 -8.70 -2.23 -27.48
CA ILE A 91 -8.24 -0.99 -26.84
C ILE A 91 -9.19 -0.54 -25.71
N ALA A 92 -10.49 -0.82 -25.83
CA ALA A 92 -11.47 -0.50 -24.79
C ALA A 92 -11.23 -1.27 -23.48
N PHE A 93 -10.62 -2.45 -23.53
CA PHE A 93 -10.28 -3.20 -22.31
C PHE A 93 -9.07 -2.61 -21.61
N ILE A 94 -8.06 -2.20 -22.36
CA ILE A 94 -6.87 -1.53 -21.82
C ILE A 94 -7.29 -0.23 -21.14
N SER A 95 -8.20 0.54 -21.74
CA SER A 95 -8.70 1.77 -21.15
C SER A 95 -9.48 1.52 -19.85
N ILE A 96 -10.39 0.53 -19.82
CA ILE A 96 -11.14 0.17 -18.60
C ILE A 96 -10.20 -0.26 -17.48
N TYR A 97 -9.20 -1.10 -17.79
CA TYR A 97 -8.21 -1.54 -16.81
C TYR A 97 -7.42 -0.35 -16.23
N ILE A 98 -6.91 0.54 -17.07
CA ILE A 98 -6.20 1.74 -16.62
C ILE A 98 -7.11 2.64 -15.77
N SER A 99 -8.39 2.80 -16.14
CA SER A 99 -9.35 3.58 -15.36
C SER A 99 -9.59 3.00 -13.97
N ILE A 100 -9.80 1.68 -13.87
CA ILE A 100 -9.99 1.01 -12.57
C ILE A 100 -8.72 1.15 -11.72
N MET A 101 -7.54 0.93 -12.32
CA MET A 101 -6.26 1.11 -11.64
C MET A 101 -6.05 2.55 -11.15
N GLY A 102 -6.48 3.53 -11.93
CA GLY A 102 -6.46 4.94 -11.53
C GLY A 102 -7.34 5.20 -10.30
N ILE A 103 -8.58 4.69 -10.30
CA ILE A 103 -9.51 4.85 -9.16
C ILE A 103 -8.95 4.17 -7.90
N LEU A 104 -8.46 2.94 -8.01
CA LEU A 104 -7.84 2.22 -6.89
C LEU A 104 -6.59 2.93 -6.39
N GLY A 105 -5.78 3.49 -7.29
CA GLY A 105 -4.62 4.31 -6.94
C GLY A 105 -4.99 5.56 -6.15
N VAL A 106 -6.07 6.25 -6.52
CA VAL A 106 -6.60 7.39 -5.76
C VAL A 106 -7.07 6.96 -4.37
N ILE A 107 -7.80 5.84 -4.26
CA ILE A 107 -8.24 5.29 -2.97
C ILE A 107 -7.03 4.96 -2.08
N ALA A 108 -6.02 4.31 -2.63
CA ALA A 108 -4.79 3.98 -1.92
C ALA A 108 -4.05 5.24 -1.45
N LEU A 109 -3.97 6.28 -2.30
CA LEU A 109 -3.35 7.56 -1.98
C LEU A 109 -4.09 8.28 -0.84
N VAL A 110 -5.42 8.31 -0.87
CA VAL A 110 -6.23 8.84 0.25
C VAL A 110 -5.94 8.05 1.53
N GLY A 111 -5.84 6.73 1.44
CA GLY A 111 -5.47 5.87 2.57
C GLY A 111 -4.10 6.24 3.17
N ILE A 112 -3.09 6.44 2.34
CA ILE A 112 -1.74 6.84 2.76
C ILE A 112 -1.76 8.22 3.45
N ILE A 113 -2.49 9.20 2.90
CA ILE A 113 -2.60 10.53 3.51
C ILE A 113 -3.20 10.44 4.92
N LEU A 114 -4.26 9.65 5.10
CA LEU A 114 -4.87 9.44 6.42
C LEU A 114 -3.91 8.79 7.42
N VAL A 115 -3.12 7.82 6.98
CA VAL A 115 -2.05 7.21 7.80
C VAL A 115 -1.02 8.26 8.21
N VAL A 116 -0.56 9.09 7.28
CA VAL A 116 0.44 10.14 7.56
C VAL A 116 -0.08 11.18 8.54
N ILE A 117 -1.33 11.63 8.38
CA ILE A 117 -1.96 12.56 9.34
C ILE A 117 -2.00 11.94 10.73
N ALA A 118 -2.39 10.66 10.85
CA ALA A 118 -2.41 9.96 12.12
C ALA A 118 -1.01 9.85 12.76
N LEU A 119 0.02 9.54 11.96
CA LEU A 119 1.42 9.52 12.42
C LEU A 119 1.90 10.89 12.90
N PHE A 120 1.53 11.95 12.19
CA PHE A 120 1.87 13.31 12.57
C PHE A 120 1.26 13.69 13.92
N LYS A 121 -0.02 13.35 14.14
CA LYS A 121 -0.70 13.57 15.43
C LYS A 121 -0.06 12.80 16.58
N ILE A 122 0.44 11.57 16.32
CA ILE A 122 1.22 10.82 17.31
C ILE A 122 2.51 11.58 17.65
N GLY A 123 3.24 12.04 16.65
CA GLY A 123 4.44 12.85 16.85
C GLY A 123 4.16 14.15 17.60
N GLU A 124 3.00 14.77 17.39
CA GLU A 124 2.56 15.95 18.14
C GLU A 124 2.27 15.64 19.60
N HIS A 125 1.50 14.58 19.88
CA HIS A 125 1.15 14.17 21.23
C HIS A 125 2.39 13.86 22.10
N TYR A 126 3.38 13.19 21.52
CA TYR A 126 4.63 12.84 22.21
C TYR A 126 5.75 13.87 22.03
N ASN A 127 5.47 15.02 21.40
CA ASN A 127 6.45 16.06 21.07
C ASN A 127 7.73 15.53 20.37
N SER A 128 7.59 14.49 19.55
CA SER A 128 8.70 13.85 18.84
C SER A 128 8.83 14.41 17.43
N THR A 129 9.86 15.25 17.23
CA THR A 129 10.19 15.82 15.92
C THR A 129 10.56 14.73 14.91
N ILE A 130 11.20 13.65 15.35
CA ILE A 130 11.62 12.54 14.50
C ILE A 130 10.39 11.86 13.86
N ILE A 131 9.33 11.62 14.65
CA ILE A 131 8.09 11.01 14.13
C ILE A 131 7.38 11.96 13.16
N LYS A 132 7.30 13.26 13.48
CA LYS A 132 6.70 14.27 12.58
C LYS A 132 7.41 14.33 11.23
N VAL A 133 8.74 14.43 11.25
CA VAL A 133 9.57 14.51 10.04
C VAL A 133 9.51 13.19 9.26
N GLY A 134 9.56 12.05 9.97
CA GLY A 134 9.42 10.72 9.37
C GLY A 134 8.08 10.53 8.67
N ALA A 135 6.98 11.00 9.26
CA ALA A 135 5.64 10.92 8.66
C ALA A 135 5.54 11.72 7.35
N ILE A 136 6.09 12.95 7.31
CA ILE A 136 6.09 13.77 6.09
C ILE A 136 6.99 13.14 5.02
N LEU A 137 8.18 12.69 5.40
CA LEU A 137 9.12 12.05 4.49
C LEU A 137 8.59 10.72 3.94
N PHE A 138 7.69 10.04 4.66
CA PHE A 138 7.08 8.79 4.19
C PHE A 138 6.33 8.96 2.85
N ILE A 139 5.79 10.15 2.57
CA ILE A 139 5.09 10.44 1.29
C ILE A 139 6.08 10.55 0.13
N PHE A 140 7.21 11.24 0.33
CA PHE A 140 8.17 11.54 -0.74
C PHE A 140 9.22 10.46 -0.91
N LEU A 141 9.75 9.96 0.20
CA LEU A 141 10.80 8.96 0.29
C LEU A 141 10.41 7.90 1.32
N GLY A 142 9.49 7.02 0.93
CA GLY A 142 8.91 5.99 1.81
C GLY A 142 9.95 5.20 2.63
N PHE A 143 11.08 4.84 2.02
CA PHE A 143 12.16 4.14 2.73
C PHE A 143 12.82 4.98 3.84
N ILE A 144 13.19 6.24 3.55
CA ILE A 144 13.80 7.13 4.53
C ILE A 144 12.79 7.50 5.63
N GLY A 145 11.55 7.79 5.23
CA GLY A 145 10.46 8.05 6.18
C GLY A 145 10.22 6.89 7.12
N ALA A 146 10.22 5.65 6.62
CA ALA A 146 10.06 4.45 7.44
C ALA A 146 11.20 4.26 8.45
N ILE A 147 12.46 4.53 8.06
CA ILE A 147 13.60 4.48 8.99
C ILE A 147 13.44 5.52 10.10
N LEU A 148 13.08 6.75 9.75
CA LEU A 148 12.88 7.81 10.74
C LEU A 148 11.71 7.49 11.67
N LEU A 149 10.60 6.98 11.16
CA LEU A 149 9.49 6.52 11.97
C LEU A 149 9.92 5.40 12.93
N TYR A 150 10.68 4.41 12.45
CA TYR A 150 11.21 3.35 13.30
C TYR A 150 12.08 3.88 14.44
N ILE A 151 13.03 4.77 14.13
CA ILE A 151 13.89 5.41 15.15
C ILE A 151 13.05 6.22 16.13
N GLY A 152 12.09 7.00 15.62
CA GLY A 152 11.23 7.86 16.42
C GLY A 152 10.33 7.07 17.37
N PHE A 153 9.75 5.95 16.91
CA PHE A 153 8.95 5.07 17.76
C PHE A 153 9.80 4.33 18.79
N LYS A 154 11.00 3.89 18.43
CA LYS A 154 11.92 3.25 19.37
C LYS A 154 12.34 4.21 20.50
N ASP A 155 12.63 5.47 20.16
CA ASP A 155 12.93 6.51 21.15
C ASP A 155 11.73 6.81 22.08
N LEU A 156 10.49 6.55 21.65
CA LEU A 156 9.32 6.63 22.53
C LEU A 156 9.20 5.42 23.47
N GLU A 157 9.57 4.22 23.00
CA GLU A 157 9.55 3.00 23.81
C GLU A 157 10.62 3.04 24.91
N ASP A 158 11.81 3.60 24.58
CA ASP A 158 12.95 3.68 25.49
C ASP A 158 12.81 4.79 26.54
N LYS A 159 11.88 5.75 26.37
CA LYS A 159 11.62 6.79 27.37
C LYS A 159 10.65 6.28 28.43
N PRO A 160 11.08 6.14 29.70
CA PRO A 160 10.13 5.87 30.78
C PRO A 160 9.16 7.05 30.82
N PHE A 161 7.86 6.78 30.65
CA PHE A 161 6.80 7.78 30.73
C PHE A 161 7.06 8.66 31.95
N GLU A 162 7.48 9.92 31.72
CA GLU A 162 7.58 10.90 32.79
C GLU A 162 6.18 11.05 33.36
N LYS A 163 5.96 10.38 34.48
CA LYS A 163 4.82 10.58 35.36
C LYS A 163 4.80 12.07 35.62
N LYS A 164 3.86 12.81 35.00
CA LYS A 164 3.57 14.20 35.38
C LYS A 164 3.47 14.19 36.90
N SER A 165 4.50 14.69 37.58
CA SER A 165 4.50 14.79 39.03
C SER A 165 3.33 15.68 39.37
N VAL A 166 2.28 15.08 39.91
CA VAL A 166 1.16 15.81 40.49
C VAL A 166 1.79 16.70 41.54
N ILE A 167 1.91 17.99 41.23
CA ILE A 167 2.28 19.00 42.20
C ILE A 167 1.11 19.01 43.18
N LEU A 168 1.25 18.25 44.26
CA LEU A 168 0.28 18.29 45.34
C LEU A 168 0.33 19.73 45.89
N PRO A 169 -0.82 20.40 46.03
CA PRO A 169 -0.84 21.70 46.68
C PRO A 169 -0.23 21.55 48.09
N PRO A 170 0.53 22.56 48.56
CA PRO A 170 1.14 22.52 49.88
C PRO A 170 0.08 22.22 50.94
N LYS A 171 0.40 21.32 51.86
CA LYS A 171 -0.50 20.90 52.94
C LYS A 171 -0.94 22.14 53.73
N PRO A 172 -2.25 22.41 53.84
CA PRO A 172 -2.73 23.57 54.58
C PRO A 172 -2.37 23.46 56.08
N PRO A 173 -2.06 24.59 56.74
CA PRO A 173 -1.73 24.63 58.15
C PRO A 173 -3.00 24.48 58.99
N TRP A 174 -3.25 23.27 59.46
CA TRP A 174 -4.04 22.98 60.66
C TRP A 174 -3.34 21.90 61.47
#